data_AF-A0A415HED5-F1
#
_entry.id   AF-A0A415HED5-F1
#
_cell.length_a   1.000
_cell.length_b   1.000
_cell.length_c   1.000
_cell.angle_alpha   90.00
_cell.angle_beta   90.00
_cell.angle_gamma   90.00
#
_symmetry.space_group_name_H-M   'P 1'
#
loop_
_entity.id
_entity.type
_entity.pdbx_description
1 polymer ?
#
loop_
_entity_poly.entity_id
_entity_poly.type
_entity_poly.pdbx_seq_one_letter_code
_entity_poly.pdbx_strand_id
1 'polypeptide(L)'
;MKTLRFIGMTLLMVVLCLNFTACGDDDDDDPSNPLVGVWQNDDEGEHLRWTFRNDGSGEEHLFYDDDSESYTYQFTYTYDSKSSTLIINYDDDDTDKYTININGNTMTAKNEYGTETTFKKK
;
A
#
# COMPACT_ATOMS: atom_id res chain seq x y z
N MET A 1 -18.88 38.79 48.86
CA MET A 1 -19.00 37.48 48.18
C MET A 1 -18.25 37.54 46.87
N LYS A 2 -17.04 36.96 46.81
CA LYS A 2 -16.40 36.58 45.55
C LYS A 2 -15.64 35.30 45.84
N THR A 3 -16.22 34.20 45.35
CA THR A 3 -15.75 32.83 45.52
C THR A 3 -14.46 32.62 44.73
N LEU A 4 -13.37 32.30 45.44
CA LEU A 4 -12.18 31.72 44.83
C LEU A 4 -12.55 30.35 44.27
N ARG A 5 -12.34 30.16 42.97
CA ARG A 5 -12.36 28.83 42.35
C ARG A 5 -10.93 28.29 42.37
N PHE A 6 -10.81 27.14 43.03
CA PHE A 6 -9.67 26.24 42.98
C PHE A 6 -9.68 25.42 41.66
N ILE A 7 -8.49 24.87 41.36
CA ILE A 7 -8.19 23.71 40.49
C ILE A 7 -7.88 24.01 39.03
N GLY A 8 -6.66 23.61 38.63
CA GLY A 8 -6.21 23.56 37.24
C GLY A 8 -4.71 23.38 37.10
N MET A 9 -4.12 22.40 37.78
CA MET A 9 -2.72 21.97 37.59
C MET A 9 -2.55 21.43 36.16
N THR A 10 -2.06 22.25 35.23
CA THR A 10 -1.61 21.79 33.92
C THR A 10 -0.13 21.43 33.99
N LEU A 11 0.14 20.21 34.45
CA LEU A 11 1.37 19.49 34.11
C LEU A 11 0.98 18.38 33.13
N LEU A 12 1.28 18.57 31.86
CA LEU A 12 1.31 17.46 30.92
C LEU A 12 2.56 17.59 30.05
N MET A 13 3.63 16.98 30.55
CA MET A 13 4.86 16.73 29.82
C MET A 13 4.66 15.42 29.07
N VAL A 14 4.53 15.46 27.75
CA VAL A 14 4.58 14.26 26.91
C VAL A 14 5.88 14.30 26.13
N VAL A 15 6.90 13.67 26.71
CA VAL A 15 8.10 13.24 25.99
C VAL A 15 7.80 11.83 25.50
N LEU A 16 7.51 11.68 24.21
CA LEU A 16 7.54 10.38 23.55
C LEU A 16 8.83 10.32 22.74
N CYS A 17 9.91 9.90 23.40
CA CYS A 17 11.15 9.53 22.73
C CYS A 17 10.88 8.31 21.84
N LEU A 18 11.15 8.45 20.55
CA LEU A 18 11.30 7.34 19.61
C LEU A 18 12.37 6.38 20.13
N ASN A 19 12.02 5.17 20.52
CA ASN A 19 12.95 4.04 20.67
C ASN A 19 12.17 2.72 20.64
N PHE A 20 11.93 2.19 19.43
CA PHE A 20 11.79 0.75 19.25
C PHE A 20 12.69 0.35 18.08
N THR A 21 13.97 0.16 18.41
CA THR A 21 14.77 -0.83 17.69
C THR A 21 14.44 -2.17 18.35
N ALA A 22 13.57 -2.95 17.73
CA ALA A 22 13.40 -4.34 18.07
C ALA A 22 13.93 -5.13 16.87
N CYS A 23 15.25 -5.35 16.90
CA CYS A 23 15.83 -6.48 16.19
C CYS A 23 15.41 -7.71 17.01
N GLY A 24 14.23 -8.23 16.69
CA GLY A 24 13.71 -9.50 17.18
C GLY A 24 14.02 -10.54 16.12
N ASP A 25 15.15 -11.21 16.32
CA ASP A 25 15.53 -12.46 15.68
C ASP A 25 14.64 -13.53 16.33
N ASP A 26 13.50 -13.87 15.74
CA ASP A 26 12.75 -15.09 16.04
C ASP A 26 11.79 -15.40 14.88
N ASP A 27 11.99 -16.60 14.34
CA ASP A 27 11.32 -17.21 13.19
C ASP A 27 9.80 -17.26 13.35
N ASP A 28 9.10 -16.44 12.58
CA ASP A 28 7.71 -16.65 12.15
C ASP A 28 7.63 -16.18 10.69
N ASP A 29 8.19 -16.99 9.77
CA ASP A 29 7.96 -16.87 8.33
C ASP A 29 6.49 -17.22 8.01
N ASP A 30 5.53 -16.42 8.50
CA ASP A 30 4.31 -16.20 7.73
C ASP A 30 4.83 -15.68 6.38
N PRO A 31 4.59 -16.35 5.25
CA PRO A 31 5.12 -15.88 3.98
C PRO A 31 4.46 -14.53 3.69
N SER A 32 5.10 -13.45 4.14
CA SER A 32 4.61 -12.09 4.00
C SER A 32 4.31 -11.90 2.53
N ASN A 33 3.05 -11.63 2.21
CA ASN A 33 2.62 -11.54 0.82
C ASN A 33 3.55 -10.54 0.09
N PRO A 34 4.33 -10.98 -0.92
CA PRO A 34 5.41 -10.18 -1.48
C PRO A 34 4.91 -8.93 -2.21
N LEU A 35 3.59 -8.87 -2.48
CA LEU A 35 2.92 -7.70 -3.03
C LEU A 35 2.81 -6.55 -2.02
N VAL A 36 2.77 -6.82 -0.71
CA VAL A 36 2.53 -5.79 0.31
C VAL A 36 3.58 -4.67 0.20
N GLY A 37 3.08 -3.44 0.12
CA GLY A 37 3.86 -2.24 -0.14
C GLY A 37 3.29 -1.38 -1.26
N VAL A 38 4.08 -0.39 -1.66
CA VAL A 38 3.73 0.60 -2.70
C VAL A 38 4.54 0.31 -3.95
N TRP A 39 3.84 0.18 -5.09
CA TRP A 39 4.41 -0.10 -6.40
C TRP A 39 3.93 0.95 -7.38
N GLN A 40 4.82 1.52 -8.16
CA GLN A 40 4.48 2.55 -9.13
C GLN A 40 5.28 2.37 -10.42
N ASN A 41 4.64 2.50 -11.58
CA ASN A 41 5.36 2.65 -12.85
C ASN A 41 5.92 4.08 -12.94
N ASP A 42 7.05 4.23 -13.62
CA ASP A 42 7.70 5.54 -13.81
C ASP A 42 7.62 5.92 -15.31
N ASP A 43 6.44 5.76 -15.91
CA ASP A 43 6.20 6.11 -17.32
C ASP A 43 6.00 7.62 -17.49
N GLU A 44 6.25 8.16 -18.68
CA GLU A 44 6.03 9.60 -18.95
C GLU A 44 4.53 9.88 -19.18
N GLY A 45 4.02 10.95 -18.58
CA GLY A 45 2.66 11.44 -18.77
C GLY A 45 1.65 10.86 -17.79
N GLU A 46 1.43 9.54 -17.81
CA GLU A 46 0.47 8.84 -16.95
C GLU A 46 1.18 7.85 -16.01
N HIS A 47 0.82 7.92 -14.73
CA HIS A 47 1.37 7.09 -13.67
C HIS A 47 0.28 6.33 -12.94
N LEU A 48 0.57 5.08 -12.67
CA LEU A 48 -0.21 4.12 -11.94
C LEU A 48 0.55 3.70 -10.69
N ARG A 49 -0.06 3.89 -9.53
CA ARG A 49 0.46 3.41 -8.25
C ARG A 49 -0.51 2.44 -7.60
N TRP A 50 -0.04 1.25 -7.25
CA TRP A 50 -0.73 0.31 -6.39
C TRP A 50 -0.16 0.31 -4.97
N THR A 51 -1.05 0.38 -3.99
CA THR A 51 -0.72 0.11 -2.58
C THR A 51 -1.41 -1.17 -2.16
N PHE A 52 -0.64 -2.23 -1.85
CA PHE A 52 -1.18 -3.48 -1.29
C PHE A 52 -0.98 -3.51 0.22
N ARG A 53 -2.04 -3.77 0.97
CA ARG A 53 -2.03 -3.86 2.43
C ARG A 53 -2.10 -5.33 2.88
N ASN A 54 -1.66 -5.60 4.10
CA ASN A 54 -1.58 -6.96 4.64
C ASN A 54 -2.96 -7.60 4.91
N ASP A 55 -4.01 -6.79 5.00
CA ASP A 55 -5.39 -7.22 5.26
C ASP A 55 -6.15 -7.64 3.99
N GLY A 56 -5.48 -7.67 2.83
CA GLY A 56 -6.11 -8.00 1.55
C GLY A 56 -6.83 -6.81 0.88
N SER A 57 -6.74 -5.61 1.44
CA SER A 57 -7.17 -4.38 0.78
C SER A 57 -6.02 -3.70 0.03
N GLY A 58 -6.36 -2.83 -0.90
CA GLY A 58 -5.40 -1.96 -1.53
C GLY A 58 -6.06 -0.77 -2.19
N GLU A 59 -5.24 0.03 -2.86
CA GLU A 59 -5.72 1.14 -3.67
C GLU A 59 -4.89 1.29 -4.93
N GLU A 60 -5.55 1.75 -5.98
CA GLU A 60 -4.98 2.21 -7.21
C GLU A 60 -5.06 3.73 -7.27
N HIS A 61 -3.96 4.38 -7.60
CA HIS A 61 -3.89 5.82 -7.79
C HIS A 61 -3.34 6.12 -9.19
N LEU A 62 -4.20 6.68 -10.03
CA LEU A 62 -3.89 7.14 -11.38
C LEU A 62 -3.64 8.66 -11.32
N PHE A 63 -2.46 9.09 -11.74
CA PHE A 63 -2.08 10.50 -11.72
C PHE A 63 -1.20 10.85 -12.93
N TYR A 64 -1.12 12.14 -13.24
CA TYR A 64 -0.46 12.63 -14.44
C TYR A 64 0.70 13.56 -14.08
N ASP A 65 1.66 13.71 -15.01
CA ASP A 65 2.78 14.67 -14.86
C ASP A 65 2.32 16.13 -14.93
N ASP A 66 1.16 16.37 -15.53
CA ASP A 66 0.52 17.68 -15.59
C ASP A 66 -0.54 17.85 -14.49
N ASP A 67 -1.22 19.00 -14.49
CA ASP A 67 -2.24 19.31 -13.50
C ASP A 67 -3.61 18.63 -13.79
N SER A 68 -3.62 17.55 -14.59
CA SER A 68 -4.84 16.77 -14.82
C SER A 68 -5.36 16.14 -13.53
N GLU A 69 -6.66 15.88 -13.49
CA GLU A 69 -7.30 15.25 -12.34
C GLU A 69 -6.74 13.85 -12.11
N SER A 70 -6.41 13.54 -10.85
CA SER A 70 -6.01 12.20 -10.43
C SER A 70 -7.21 11.41 -9.92
N TYR A 71 -7.21 10.10 -10.15
CA TYR A 71 -8.26 9.19 -9.69
C TYR A 71 -7.70 8.20 -8.67
N THR A 72 -8.53 7.81 -7.70
CA THR A 72 -8.17 6.79 -6.71
C THR A 72 -9.30 5.79 -6.59
N TYR A 73 -8.97 4.51 -6.78
CA TYR A 73 -9.89 3.39 -6.67
C TYR A 73 -9.45 2.51 -5.52
N GLN A 74 -10.36 2.18 -4.61
CA GLN A 74 -10.09 1.18 -3.59
C GLN A 74 -10.39 -0.20 -4.18
N PHE A 75 -9.65 -1.20 -3.72
CA PHE A 75 -9.87 -2.57 -4.15
C PHE A 75 -9.60 -3.57 -3.02
N THR A 76 -10.11 -4.77 -3.21
CA THR A 76 -9.63 -5.96 -2.48
C THR A 76 -8.82 -6.84 -3.42
N TYR A 77 -7.92 -7.65 -2.88
CA TYR A 77 -7.09 -8.51 -3.73
C TYR A 77 -6.81 -9.87 -3.09
N THR A 78 -6.51 -10.82 -3.96
CA THR A 78 -5.94 -12.12 -3.57
C THR A 78 -4.71 -12.41 -4.40
N TYR A 79 -3.73 -13.09 -3.80
CA TYR A 79 -2.51 -13.50 -4.48
C TYR A 79 -2.19 -14.96 -4.18
N ASP A 80 -2.07 -15.76 -5.23
CA ASP A 80 -1.58 -17.12 -5.15
C ASP A 80 -0.13 -17.18 -5.61
N SER A 81 0.79 -17.35 -4.65
CA SER A 81 2.22 -17.42 -4.92
C SER A 81 2.63 -18.65 -5.74
N LYS A 82 1.86 -19.74 -5.73
CA LYS A 82 2.17 -20.96 -6.50
C LYS A 82 1.96 -20.76 -7.98
N SER A 83 0.86 -20.10 -8.35
CA SER A 83 0.54 -19.75 -9.74
C SER A 83 1.03 -18.36 -10.14
N SER A 84 1.54 -17.58 -9.18
CA SER A 84 1.88 -16.17 -9.36
C SER A 84 0.71 -15.33 -9.87
N THR A 85 -0.52 -15.69 -9.48
CA THR A 85 -1.75 -15.03 -9.94
C THR A 85 -2.19 -13.98 -8.91
N LEU A 86 -2.33 -12.74 -9.35
CA LEU A 86 -3.03 -11.66 -8.64
C LEU A 86 -4.43 -11.50 -9.23
N ILE A 87 -5.43 -11.38 -8.36
CA ILE A 87 -6.79 -10.98 -8.70
C ILE A 87 -7.11 -9.72 -7.89
N ILE A 88 -7.48 -8.63 -8.57
CA ILE A 88 -7.94 -7.37 -7.97
C ILE A 88 -9.44 -7.27 -8.23
N ASN A 89 -10.23 -7.00 -7.19
CA ASN A 89 -11.67 -6.78 -7.30
C ASN A 89 -11.99 -5.35 -6.86
N TYR A 90 -12.59 -4.59 -7.77
CA TYR A 90 -13.01 -3.21 -7.54
C TYR A 90 -14.46 -3.15 -7.02
N ASP A 91 -14.84 -2.00 -6.48
CA ASP A 91 -16.17 -1.79 -5.86
C ASP A 91 -17.34 -1.83 -6.87
N ASP A 92 -17.07 -1.71 -8.17
CA ASP A 92 -18.04 -1.77 -9.26
C ASP A 92 -18.25 -3.17 -9.85
N ASP A 93 -17.84 -4.20 -9.09
CA ASP A 93 -17.82 -5.61 -9.49
C ASP A 93 -16.85 -5.94 -10.64
N ASP A 94 -16.00 -4.99 -11.07
CA ASP A 94 -14.95 -5.27 -12.04
C ASP A 94 -13.79 -6.06 -11.40
N THR A 95 -13.19 -6.95 -12.18
CA THR A 95 -12.14 -7.85 -11.72
C THR A 95 -11.02 -7.94 -12.71
N ASP A 96 -9.84 -7.51 -12.28
CA ASP A 96 -8.62 -7.68 -13.04
C ASP A 96 -7.83 -8.91 -12.59
N LYS A 97 -7.19 -9.57 -13.56
CA LYS A 97 -6.30 -10.70 -13.31
C LYS A 97 -4.93 -10.47 -13.92
N TYR A 98 -3.90 -10.65 -13.10
CA TYR A 98 -2.51 -10.50 -13.50
C TYR A 98 -1.67 -11.74 -13.17
N THR A 99 -0.72 -12.06 -14.04
CA THR A 99 0.44 -12.89 -13.68
C THR A 99 1.55 -11.97 -13.18
N ILE A 100 2.01 -12.18 -11.96
CA ILE A 100 2.99 -11.31 -11.30
C ILE A 100 4.37 -11.96 -11.25
N ASN A 101 5.41 -11.21 -11.60
CA ASN A 101 6.78 -11.58 -11.32
C ASN A 101 7.44 -10.49 -10.47
N ILE A 102 7.98 -10.85 -9.30
CA ILE A 102 8.73 -9.94 -8.43
C ILE A 102 10.20 -10.36 -8.40
N ASN A 103 11.07 -9.41 -8.71
CA ASN A 103 12.52 -9.55 -8.56
C ASN A 103 13.08 -8.33 -7.82
N GLY A 104 13.30 -8.49 -6.51
CA GLY A 104 13.69 -7.40 -5.62
C GLY A 104 12.65 -6.29 -5.61
N ASN A 105 13.05 -5.07 -5.99
CA ASN A 105 12.18 -3.89 -6.02
C ASN A 105 11.46 -3.70 -7.37
N THR A 106 11.44 -4.71 -8.24
CA THR A 106 10.74 -4.64 -9.53
C THR A 106 9.62 -5.67 -9.57
N MET A 107 8.43 -5.22 -9.93
CA MET A 107 7.26 -6.06 -10.21
C MET A 107 6.92 -5.92 -11.70
N THR A 108 6.67 -7.03 -12.37
CA THR A 108 6.02 -7.04 -13.69
C THR A 108 4.65 -7.69 -13.55
N ALA A 109 3.60 -7.00 -13.98
CA ALA A 109 2.24 -7.49 -13.99
C ALA A 109 1.76 -7.68 -15.43
N LYS A 110 1.40 -8.91 -15.78
CA LYS A 110 0.90 -9.27 -17.11
C LYS A 110 -0.59 -9.53 -17.05
N ASN A 111 -1.38 -8.73 -17.75
CA ASN A 111 -2.84 -8.93 -17.82
C ASN A 111 -3.20 -10.11 -18.74
N GLU A 112 -4.49 -10.45 -18.80
CA GLU A 112 -4.99 -11.55 -19.63
C GLU A 112 -4.83 -11.34 -21.15
N TYR A 113 -4.69 -10.10 -21.59
CA TYR A 113 -4.42 -9.74 -22.98
C TYR A 113 -2.93 -9.83 -23.35
N GLY A 114 -2.08 -10.12 -22.37
CA GLY A 114 -0.64 -10.25 -22.55
C GLY A 114 0.14 -8.94 -22.49
N THR A 115 -0.52 -7.82 -22.18
CA THR A 115 0.13 -6.54 -21.91
C THR A 115 0.85 -6.62 -20.57
N GLU A 116 2.09 -6.13 -20.53
CA GLU A 116 2.93 -6.13 -19.33
C GLU A 116 3.20 -4.72 -18.86
N THR A 117 2.94 -4.45 -17.58
CA THR A 117 3.29 -3.20 -16.90
C THR A 117 4.37 -3.48 -15.89
N THR A 118 5.38 -2.61 -15.81
CA THR A 118 6.48 -2.74 -14.85
C THR A 118 6.38 -1.66 -13.78
N PHE A 119 6.46 -2.08 -12.53
CA PHE A 119 6.41 -1.21 -11.36
C PHE A 119 7.70 -1.30 -10.55
N LYS A 120 8.03 -0.20 -9.88
CA LYS A 120 9.11 -0.11 -8.89
C LYS A 120 8.54 0.07 -7.50
N LYS A 121 9.13 -0.64 -6.53
CA LYS A 121 8.81 -0.47 -5.12
C LYS A 121 9.28 0.92 -4.66
N LYS A 122 8.40 1.68 -3.99
CA LYS A 122 8.71 3.02 -3.44
C LYS A 122 9.16 2.96 -1.98
#